data_AF-R4K7Q2-F1
#
_entry.id   AF-R4K7Q2-F1
#
_cell.length_a   1.000
_cell.length_b   1.000
_cell.length_c   1.000
_cell.angle_alpha   90.00
_cell.angle_beta   90.00
_cell.angle_gamma   90.00
#
_symmetry.space_group_name_H-M   'P 1'
#
loop_
_entity.id
_entity.type
_entity.pdbx_description
1 polymer ?
#
loop_
_entity_poly.entity_id
_entity_poly.type
_entity_poly.pdbx_seq_one_letter_code
_entity_poly.pdbx_strand_id
1 'polypeptide(L)'
;MKINKAIAVAFIICIFGIFIISCSPLASIKNNITSKESSKSQVVFEVKASNKVNFTYDSSVIEGTLKLQLIDGDGKVIENFQTNKKGLEQVSLEKAGEYTLLAAYDNFIGNYKISVNR
;
A
#
# COMPACT_ATOMS: atom_id res chain seq x y z
N MET A 1 28.28 -37.42 19.95
CA MET A 1 26.85 -37.11 19.76
C MET A 1 26.62 -36.83 18.28
N LYS A 2 26.16 -37.82 17.49
CA LYS A 2 25.90 -37.65 16.05
C LYS A 2 24.53 -37.01 15.90
N ILE A 3 24.49 -35.76 15.46
CA ILE A 3 23.23 -35.09 15.14
C ILE A 3 22.70 -35.77 13.87
N ASN A 4 21.55 -36.42 13.97
CA ASN A 4 20.92 -37.11 12.85
C ASN A 4 20.55 -36.08 11.78
N LYS A 5 21.11 -36.22 10.57
CA LYS A 5 20.94 -35.25 9.47
C LYS A 5 19.47 -34.93 9.17
N ALA A 6 18.56 -35.88 9.41
CA ALA A 6 17.11 -35.69 9.26
C ALA A 6 16.52 -34.64 10.23
N ILE A 7 17.03 -34.55 11.46
CA ILE A 7 16.55 -33.59 12.47
C ILE A 7 17.01 -32.17 12.11
N ALA A 8 18.22 -32.03 11.56
CA ALA A 8 18.74 -30.74 11.08
C ALA A 8 17.96 -30.20 9.87
N VAL A 9 17.52 -31.08 8.95
CA VAL A 9 16.75 -30.68 7.75
C VAL A 9 15.33 -30.23 8.12
N ALA A 10 14.68 -30.89 9.09
CA ALA A 10 13.34 -30.50 9.54
C ALA A 10 13.32 -29.09 10.18
N PHE A 11 14.35 -28.72 10.93
CA PHE A 11 14.46 -27.37 11.51
C PHE A 11 14.63 -26.27 10.44
N ILE A 12 15.35 -26.54 9.36
CA ILE A 12 15.57 -25.57 8.26
C ILE A 12 14.27 -25.31 7.49
N ILE A 13 13.41 -26.32 7.32
CA ILE A 13 12.11 -26.17 6.66
C ILE A 13 11.13 -25.37 7.52
N CYS A 14 11.12 -25.56 8.84
CA CYS A 14 10.29 -24.77 9.74
C CYS A 14 10.68 -23.28 9.73
N ILE A 15 11.95 -22.93 9.55
CA ILE A 15 12.39 -21.52 9.50
C ILE A 15 11.91 -20.82 8.22
N PHE A 16 11.82 -21.53 7.08
CA PHE A 16 11.25 -20.98 5.84
C PHE A 16 9.71 -20.99 5.80
N GLY A 17 9.06 -21.86 6.58
CA GLY A 17 7.59 -22.02 6.59
C GLY A 17 6.80 -21.02 7.45
N ILE A 18 7.47 -20.18 8.25
CA ILE A 18 6.79 -19.35 9.28
C ILE A 18 6.74 -17.85 8.90
N PHE A 19 7.25 -17.43 7.75
CA PHE A 19 7.26 -16.00 7.35
C PHE A 19 6.14 -15.57 6.40
N ILE A 20 4.96 -16.18 6.48
CA ILE A 20 3.73 -15.47 6.08
C ILE A 20 3.12 -14.91 7.37
N ILE A 21 3.83 -13.99 8.03
CA ILE A 21 3.14 -13.04 8.90
C ILE A 21 2.26 -12.25 7.93
N SER A 22 0.99 -12.61 7.85
CA SER A 22 -0.03 -11.87 7.12
C SER A 22 -0.24 -10.53 7.81
N CYS A 23 0.75 -9.64 7.71
CA CYS A 23 0.62 -8.26 8.11
C CYS A 23 -0.42 -7.64 7.18
N SER A 24 -1.64 -7.48 7.69
CA SER A 24 -2.69 -6.81 6.94
C SER A 24 -2.33 -5.33 6.85
N PRO A 25 -2.46 -4.70 5.66
CA PRO A 25 -2.21 -3.28 5.55
C PRO A 25 -3.17 -2.50 6.45
N LEU A 26 -2.72 -1.36 6.99
CA LEU A 26 -3.55 -0.46 7.79
C LEU A 26 -4.74 0.07 7.00
N ALA A 27 -4.50 0.34 5.72
CA ALA A 27 -5.53 0.72 4.78
C ALA A 27 -5.07 0.35 3.37
N SER A 28 -6.02 0.03 2.50
CA SER A 28 -5.73 -0.18 1.09
C SER A 28 -6.94 0.16 0.24
N ILE A 29 -6.68 0.77 -0.91
CA ILE A 29 -7.63 0.89 -2.01
C ILE A 29 -7.03 0.23 -3.24
N LYS A 30 -7.88 -0.43 -4.01
CA LYS A 30 -7.52 -0.99 -5.30
C LYS A 30 -8.74 -1.01 -6.21
N ASN A 31 -8.52 -0.86 -7.50
CA ASN A 31 -9.55 -1.11 -8.50
C ASN A 31 -8.94 -1.52 -9.84
N ASN A 32 -9.73 -2.19 -10.66
CA ASN A 32 -9.42 -2.51 -12.04
C ASN A 32 -10.58 -2.06 -12.92
N ILE A 33 -10.33 -1.03 -13.71
CA ILE A 33 -11.31 -0.35 -14.54
C ILE A 33 -11.09 -0.79 -15.99
N THR A 34 -12.04 -1.55 -16.54
CA THR A 34 -11.94 -2.14 -17.89
C THR A 34 -12.71 -1.35 -18.95
N SER A 35 -13.48 -0.35 -18.54
CA SER A 35 -14.19 0.60 -19.40
C SER A 35 -13.94 2.01 -18.93
N LYS A 36 -14.01 2.99 -19.84
CA LYS A 36 -13.75 4.41 -19.53
C LYS A 36 -14.67 4.91 -18.42
N GLU A 37 -14.07 5.26 -17.28
CA GLU A 37 -14.78 5.74 -16.10
C GLU A 37 -14.06 6.92 -15.43
N SER A 38 -14.83 7.79 -14.78
CA SER A 38 -14.31 8.90 -13.96
C SER A 38 -14.93 8.80 -12.58
N SER A 39 -14.10 8.71 -11.53
CA SER A 39 -14.57 8.63 -10.16
C SER A 39 -13.43 8.87 -9.17
N LYS A 40 -13.73 8.72 -7.88
CA LYS A 40 -12.76 8.71 -6.80
C LYS A 40 -13.02 7.55 -5.85
N SER A 41 -11.94 6.96 -5.35
CA SER A 41 -11.94 5.95 -4.31
C SER A 41 -11.06 6.44 -3.17
N GLN A 42 -11.53 6.33 -1.93
CA GLN A 42 -10.78 6.78 -0.78
C GLN A 42 -10.96 5.85 0.41
N VAL A 43 -9.95 5.82 1.28
CA VAL A 43 -10.02 5.16 2.59
C VAL A 43 -9.33 6.05 3.61
N VAL A 44 -9.92 6.12 4.81
CA VAL A 44 -9.37 6.87 5.94
C VAL A 44 -8.68 5.89 6.88
N PHE A 45 -7.54 6.29 7.44
CA PHE A 45 -6.83 5.53 8.46
C PHE A 45 -6.26 6.45 9.54
N GLU A 46 -6.19 5.93 10.76
CA GLU A 46 -5.73 6.68 11.92
C GLU A 46 -4.25 6.40 12.21
N VAL A 47 -3.52 7.48 12.52
CA VAL A 47 -2.11 7.45 12.90
C VAL A 47 -1.99 7.98 14.32
N LYS A 48 -1.51 7.14 15.24
CA LYS A 48 -1.53 7.45 16.68
C LYS A 48 -0.42 8.40 17.17
N ALA A 49 0.67 8.51 16.43
CA ALA A 49 1.83 9.34 16.78
C ALA A 49 2.58 9.74 15.51
N SER A 50 3.46 10.74 15.60
CA SER A 50 4.30 11.10 14.44
C SER A 50 5.15 9.89 14.04
N ASN A 51 4.84 9.30 12.89
CA ASN A 51 5.40 8.02 12.50
C ASN A 51 5.85 8.08 11.04
N LYS A 52 6.93 7.35 10.76
CA LYS A 52 7.26 6.97 9.40
C LYS A 52 6.35 5.82 9.02
N VAL A 53 5.60 5.98 7.93
CA VAL A 53 4.65 4.98 7.46
C VAL A 53 5.04 4.56 6.05
N ASN A 54 5.00 3.26 5.78
CA ASN A 54 5.41 2.71 4.50
C ASN A 54 4.19 2.56 3.58
N PHE A 55 4.30 3.10 2.38
CA PHE A 55 3.32 3.00 1.32
C PHE A 55 3.86 2.10 0.22
N THR A 56 3.03 1.16 -0.21
CA THR A 56 3.27 0.38 -1.42
C THR A 56 2.21 0.74 -2.43
N TYR A 57 2.63 1.10 -3.64
CA TYR A 57 1.71 1.42 -4.72
C TYR A 57 2.10 0.69 -5.99
N ASP A 58 1.09 0.36 -6.78
CA ASP A 58 1.21 -0.25 -8.09
C ASP A 58 0.07 0.27 -8.96
N SER A 59 0.38 0.71 -10.17
CA SER A 59 -0.64 1.16 -11.11
C SER A 59 -0.19 0.99 -12.54
N SER A 60 -1.17 0.77 -13.41
CA SER A 60 -1.01 0.80 -14.86
C SER A 60 -2.12 1.64 -15.45
N VAL A 61 -1.74 2.65 -16.23
CA VAL A 61 -2.67 3.57 -16.90
C VAL A 61 -2.66 3.23 -18.39
N ILE A 62 -3.76 2.70 -18.90
CA ILE A 62 -3.94 2.39 -20.33
C ILE A 62 -4.50 3.62 -21.04
N GLU A 63 -5.52 4.25 -20.45
CA GLU A 63 -6.13 5.49 -20.96
C GLU A 63 -6.51 6.40 -19.79
N GLY A 64 -6.60 7.71 -20.05
CA GLY A 64 -7.07 8.71 -19.09
C GLY A 64 -6.01 9.14 -18.07
N THR A 65 -6.49 9.59 -16.92
CA THR A 65 -5.62 10.07 -15.83
C THR A 65 -5.92 9.36 -14.52
N LEU A 66 -4.87 9.20 -13.72
CA LEU A 66 -4.92 8.67 -12.36
C LEU A 66 -4.11 9.60 -11.45
N LYS A 67 -4.62 9.88 -10.26
CA LYS A 67 -3.91 10.55 -9.18
C LYS A 67 -4.01 9.69 -7.93
N LEU A 68 -2.87 9.39 -7.32
CA LEU A 68 -2.76 8.70 -6.05
C LEU A 68 -2.18 9.68 -5.03
N GLN A 69 -2.90 9.97 -3.96
CA GLN A 69 -2.53 11.01 -3.00
C GLN A 69 -2.72 10.54 -1.56
N LEU A 70 -1.84 11.05 -0.69
CA LEU A 70 -2.04 11.05 0.75
C LEU A 70 -2.45 12.44 1.20
N ILE A 71 -3.53 12.53 1.96
CA ILE A 71 -4.11 13.79 2.45
C ILE A 71 -4.20 13.72 3.97
N ASP A 72 -3.85 14.80 4.68
CA ASP A 72 -4.02 14.87 6.14
C ASP A 72 -5.47 15.23 6.55
N GLY A 73 -5.75 15.21 7.85
CA GLY A 73 -7.07 15.56 8.39
C GLY A 73 -7.50 17.01 8.13
N ASP A 74 -6.56 17.91 7.80
CA ASP A 74 -6.83 19.30 7.43
C ASP A 74 -7.13 19.46 5.92
N GLY A 75 -7.07 18.36 5.15
CA GLY A 75 -7.30 18.35 3.70
C GLY A 75 -6.06 18.71 2.87
N LYS A 76 -4.89 18.83 3.48
CA LYS A 76 -3.63 19.14 2.79
C LYS A 76 -3.05 17.88 2.16
N VAL A 77 -2.63 17.97 0.90
CA VAL A 77 -1.88 16.90 0.23
C VAL A 77 -0.48 16.81 0.85
N ILE A 78 -0.18 15.65 1.43
CA ILE A 78 1.11 15.33 2.05
C ILE A 78 2.04 14.66 1.04
N GLU A 79 1.51 13.76 0.21
CA GLU A 79 2.31 13.02 -0.77
C GLU A 79 1.52 12.77 -2.07
N ASN A 80 2.22 12.79 -3.21
CA ASN A 80 1.68 12.40 -4.52
C ASN A 80 2.47 11.19 -5.03
N PHE A 81 1.83 10.02 -5.06
CA PHE A 81 2.48 8.82 -5.52
C PHE A 81 2.55 8.77 -7.04
N GLN A 82 3.69 8.37 -7.57
CA GLN A 82 3.87 8.22 -9.00
C GLN A 82 2.94 7.14 -9.57
N THR A 83 2.36 7.41 -10.73
CA THR A 83 1.46 6.49 -11.44
C THR A 83 2.18 5.73 -12.55
N ASN A 84 1.52 4.68 -13.06
CA ASN A 84 2.02 3.82 -14.14
C ASN A 84 3.34 3.09 -13.78
N LYS A 85 3.51 2.77 -12.50
CA LYS A 85 4.63 2.01 -11.97
C LYS A 85 4.28 1.40 -10.61
N LYS A 86 5.15 0.50 -10.20
CA LYS A 86 5.24 0.00 -8.82
C LYS A 86 6.26 0.79 -8.02
N GLY A 87 5.97 1.04 -6.75
CA GLY A 87 6.85 1.76 -5.85
C GLY A 87 6.64 1.41 -4.37
N LEU A 88 7.67 1.72 -3.59
CA LEU A 88 7.67 1.72 -2.13
C LEU A 88 8.14 3.10 -1.70
N GLU A 89 7.43 3.71 -0.77
CA GLU A 89 7.72 5.05 -0.29
C GLU A 89 7.47 5.14 1.20
N GLN A 90 8.41 5.74 1.93
CA GLN A 90 8.29 5.96 3.36
C GLN A 90 8.02 7.44 3.61
N VAL A 91 6.84 7.74 4.15
CA VAL A 91 6.40 9.12 4.39
C VAL A 91 6.43 9.40 5.90
N SER A 92 7.00 10.54 6.29
CA SER A 92 6.97 10.99 7.68
C SER A 92 5.69 11.78 7.94
N LEU A 93 4.83 11.25 8.82
CA LEU A 93 3.59 11.91 9.21
C LEU A 93 3.84 12.65 10.52
N GLU A 94 3.84 13.99 10.49
CA GLU A 94 4.24 14.81 11.64
C GLU A 94 3.17 14.89 12.73
N LYS A 95 1.90 14.72 12.36
CA LYS A 95 0.76 14.81 13.27
C LYS A 95 0.11 13.45 13.46
N ALA A 96 -0.31 13.16 14.69
CA ALA A 96 -1.30 12.12 14.92
C ALA A 96 -2.67 12.58 14.39
N GLY A 97 -3.52 11.64 14.00
CA GLY A 97 -4.86 11.91 13.49
C GLY A 97 -5.23 11.05 12.29
N GLU A 98 -6.31 11.46 11.63
CA GLU A 98 -6.82 10.80 10.43
C GLU A 98 -6.07 11.26 9.19
N TYR A 99 -5.79 10.31 8.31
CA TYR A 99 -5.24 10.54 6.99
C TYR A 99 -6.10 9.83 5.96
N THR A 100 -6.23 10.44 4.79
CA THR A 100 -6.99 9.90 3.67
C THR A 100 -6.05 9.46 2.56
N LEU A 101 -6.17 8.21 2.16
CA LEU A 101 -5.58 7.70 0.93
C LEU A 101 -6.61 7.86 -0.19
N LEU A 102 -6.28 8.62 -1.22
CA LEU A 102 -7.17 8.97 -2.33
C LEU A 102 -6.63 8.43 -3.65
N ALA A 103 -7.49 7.77 -4.42
CA ALA A 103 -7.32 7.53 -5.83
C ALA A 103 -8.41 8.27 -6.60
N ALA A 104 -8.04 9.29 -7.37
CA ALA A 104 -8.95 10.03 -8.24
C ALA A 104 -8.56 9.78 -9.70
N TYR A 105 -9.56 9.51 -10.55
CA TYR A 105 -9.31 9.15 -11.93
C TYR A 105 -10.37 9.73 -12.86
N ASP A 106 -9.96 10.07 -14.07
CA ASP A 106 -10.82 10.65 -15.10
C ASP A 106 -10.57 10.00 -16.46
N ASN A 107 -11.66 9.62 -17.12
CA ASN A 107 -11.68 8.91 -18.40
C ASN A 107 -10.71 7.71 -18.40
N PHE A 108 -10.62 7.03 -17.26
CA PHE A 108 -9.55 6.11 -16.93
C PHE A 108 -9.89 4.69 -17.38
N ILE A 109 -8.89 4.01 -17.95
CA ILE A 109 -8.85 2.56 -18.14
C ILE A 109 -7.51 2.08 -17.61
N GLY A 110 -7.51 1.06 -16.77
CA GLY A 110 -6.31 0.57 -16.12
C GLY A 110 -6.58 0.04 -14.73
N ASN A 111 -5.51 -0.12 -13.95
CA ASN A 111 -5.61 -0.61 -12.58
C ASN A 111 -4.73 0.19 -11.64
N TYR A 112 -5.12 0.18 -10.38
CA TYR A 112 -4.31 0.73 -9.30
C TYR A 112 -4.51 -0.07 -8.02
N LYS A 113 -3.48 -0.08 -7.20
CA LYS A 113 -3.50 -0.50 -5.81
C LYS A 113 -2.55 0.39 -5.04
N ILE A 114 -3.01 0.92 -3.92
CA ILE A 114 -2.16 1.58 -2.95
C ILE A 114 -2.52 1.11 -1.55
N SER A 115 -1.51 0.84 -0.74
CA SER A 115 -1.64 0.24 0.58
C SER A 115 -0.69 0.93 1.55
N VAL A 116 -1.16 1.09 2.78
CA VAL A 116 -0.43 1.64 3.92
C VAL A 116 -0.03 0.48 4.82
N ASN A 117 1.23 0.39 5.20
CA ASN A 117 1.78 -0.70 6.00
C ASN A 117 2.48 -0.14 7.26
N ARG A 118 2.43 -0.88 8.37
CA ARG A 118 3.25 -0.62 9.56
C ARG A 118 4.69 -1.09 9.34
#